data_AF-A0A520EU58-F1
#
_entry.id   AF-A0A520EU58-F1
#
_cell.length_a   1.000
_cell.length_b   1.000
_cell.length_c   1.000
_cell.angle_alpha   90.00
_cell.angle_beta   90.00
_cell.angle_gamma   90.00
#
_symmetry.space_group_name_H-M   'P 1'
#
loop_
_entity.id
_entity.type
_entity.pdbx_description
1 polymer ?
#
loop_
_entity_poly.entity_id
_entity_poly.type
_entity_poly.pdbx_seq_one_letter_code
_entity_poly.pdbx_strand_id
1 'polypeptide(L)'
;VSALMSDAGLTNGAFYAHFASKDELVAVVLADQLTKQLDTLRALPDDGHSLQSYIEGYLSASHRDQRENGCPSAALLSEISRSTPIVQQSFTDGIAAMITIVASRTHIDDTAAARTIAIGLMSSLIGTLQLSRAVSDPTLSNEILAAGFTTAFRLLEK
;
A
#
# COMPACT_ATOMS: atom_id res chain seq x y z
N VAL A 1 10.32 14.50 -15.73
CA VAL A 1 9.13 15.31 -16.07
C VAL A 1 8.83 15.31 -17.56
N SER A 2 9.82 15.21 -18.45
CA SER A 2 9.58 15.24 -19.90
C SER A 2 8.64 14.16 -20.44
N ALA A 3 8.80 12.89 -20.02
CA ALA A 3 7.89 11.82 -20.43
C ALA A 3 6.45 12.11 -19.96
N LEU A 4 6.26 12.44 -18.68
CA LEU A 4 4.96 12.80 -18.11
C LEU A 4 4.28 13.96 -18.86
N MET A 5 5.02 15.02 -19.17
CA MET A 5 4.46 16.17 -19.88
C MET A 5 4.09 15.80 -21.32
N SER A 6 4.94 15.03 -22.00
CA SER A 6 4.63 14.51 -23.33
C SER A 6 3.35 13.67 -23.32
N ASP A 7 3.20 12.76 -22.36
CA ASP A 7 2.00 11.91 -22.23
C ASP A 7 0.75 12.73 -21.91
N ALA A 8 0.90 13.83 -21.16
CA ALA A 8 -0.16 14.78 -20.86
C ALA A 8 -0.46 15.77 -22.01
N GLY A 9 0.29 15.73 -23.13
CA GLY A 9 0.15 16.68 -24.23
C GLY A 9 0.62 18.10 -23.88
N LEU A 10 1.52 18.24 -22.90
CA LEU A 10 2.02 19.50 -22.36
C LEU A 10 3.52 19.69 -22.58
N THR A 11 3.98 20.94 -22.49
CA THR A 11 5.42 21.26 -22.53
C THR A 11 6.05 21.13 -21.14
N ASN A 12 7.37 20.96 -21.08
CA ASN A 12 8.11 20.90 -19.82
C ASN A 12 7.93 22.15 -18.94
N GLY A 13 7.67 23.31 -19.55
CA GLY A 13 7.42 24.56 -18.83
C GLY A 13 6.11 24.54 -18.03
N ALA A 14 5.08 23.83 -18.52
CA ALA A 14 3.80 23.71 -17.84
C ALA A 14 3.91 22.97 -16.50
N PHE A 15 4.88 22.05 -16.36
CA PHE A 15 5.13 21.33 -15.11
C PHE A 15 5.36 22.30 -13.94
N TYR A 16 6.23 23.28 -14.15
CA TYR A 16 6.68 24.19 -13.10
C TYR A 16 5.63 25.26 -12.72
N ALA A 17 4.53 25.35 -13.46
CA ALA A 17 3.37 26.13 -13.03
C ALA A 17 2.55 25.41 -11.95
N HIS A 18 2.69 24.09 -11.81
CA HIS A 18 1.91 23.26 -10.88
C HIS A 18 2.76 22.66 -9.75
N PHE A 19 4.03 22.33 -10.02
CA PHE A 19 4.93 21.70 -9.07
C PHE A 19 6.30 22.37 -9.12
N ALA A 20 6.82 22.77 -7.96
CA ALA A 20 8.16 23.31 -7.82
C ALA A 20 9.25 22.27 -8.11
N SER A 21 8.94 20.97 -7.94
CA SER A 21 9.90 19.89 -8.24
C SER A 21 9.23 18.56 -8.62
N LYS A 22 10.03 17.64 -9.18
CA LYS A 22 9.59 16.25 -9.40
C LYS A 22 9.21 15.58 -8.07
N ASP A 23 9.95 15.86 -7.00
CA ASP A 23 9.72 15.22 -5.70
C ASP A 23 8.42 15.70 -5.05
N GLU A 24 8.07 16.97 -5.24
CA GLU A 24 6.77 17.50 -4.82
C GLU A 24 5.63 16.79 -5.56
N LEU A 25 5.73 16.64 -6.88
CA LEU A 25 4.75 15.83 -7.63
C LEU A 25 4.66 14.41 -7.05
N VAL A 26 5.79 13.74 -6.82
CA VAL A 26 5.81 12.36 -6.29
C VAL A 26 5.14 12.31 -4.92
N ALA A 27 5.41 13.27 -4.04
CA ALA A 27 4.79 13.34 -2.71
C ALA A 27 3.28 13.56 -2.79
N VAL A 28 2.79 14.40 -3.71
CA VAL A 28 1.36 14.64 -3.95
C VAL A 28 0.68 13.40 -4.50
N VAL A 29 1.26 12.75 -5.50
CA VAL A 29 0.71 11.52 -6.09
C VAL A 29 0.70 10.39 -5.07
N LEU A 30 1.76 10.25 -4.27
CA LEU A 30 1.82 9.24 -3.22
C LEU A 30 0.73 9.45 -2.16
N ALA A 31 0.52 10.70 -1.73
CA ALA A 31 -0.55 11.06 -0.80
C ALA A 31 -1.92 10.71 -1.39
N ASP A 32 -2.21 11.13 -2.63
CA ASP A 32 -3.47 10.83 -3.32
C ASP A 32 -3.76 9.32 -3.39
N GLN A 33 -2.75 8.50 -3.74
CA GLN A 33 -2.92 7.05 -3.83
C GLN A 33 -3.06 6.37 -2.46
N LEU A 34 -2.40 6.88 -1.42
CA LEU A 34 -2.60 6.39 -0.05
C LEU A 34 -3.98 6.77 0.48
N THR A 35 -4.48 7.97 0.18
CA THR A 35 -5.84 8.39 0.52
C THR A 35 -6.89 7.50 -0.16
N LYS A 36 -6.74 7.18 -1.45
CA LYS A 36 -7.66 6.26 -2.14
C LYS A 36 -7.74 4.88 -1.48
N GLN A 37 -6.59 4.32 -1.08
CA GLN A 37 -6.57 3.04 -0.36
C GLN A 37 -7.19 3.16 1.04
N LEU A 38 -6.94 4.27 1.73
CA LEU A 38 -7.54 4.54 3.03
C LEU A 38 -9.06 4.61 2.92
N ASP A 39 -9.58 5.24 1.87
CA ASP A 39 -11.02 5.35 1.64
C ASP A 39 -11.65 3.99 1.30
N THR A 40 -10.94 3.13 0.54
CA THR A 40 -11.35 1.72 0.36
C THR A 40 -11.46 0.99 1.71
N LEU A 41 -10.46 1.13 2.59
CA LEU A 41 -10.49 0.52 3.93
C LEU A 41 -11.59 1.09 4.81
N ARG A 42 -11.88 2.40 4.73
CA ARG A 42 -12.97 3.06 5.46
C ARG A 42 -14.34 2.59 4.99
N ALA A 43 -14.49 2.34 3.70
CA ALA A 43 -15.75 1.89 3.10
C ALA A 43 -16.09 0.42 3.42
N LEU A 44 -15.14 -0.36 3.95
CA LEU A 44 -15.40 -1.73 4.37
C LEU A 44 -16.47 -1.78 5.49
N PRO A 45 -17.47 -2.66 5.39
CA PRO A 45 -18.35 -2.98 6.50
C PRO A 45 -17.58 -3.44 7.73
N ASP A 46 -18.13 -3.17 8.91
CA ASP A 46 -17.57 -3.59 10.20
C ASP A 46 -18.11 -4.96 10.64
N ASP A 47 -17.84 -5.99 9.84
CA ASP A 47 -18.47 -7.31 9.99
C ASP A 47 -17.48 -8.47 10.14
N GLY A 48 -16.19 -8.15 10.40
CA GLY A 48 -15.08 -9.10 10.50
C GLY A 48 -14.65 -9.76 9.17
N HIS A 49 -15.61 -10.03 8.28
CA HIS A 49 -15.38 -10.69 6.99
C HIS A 49 -14.83 -9.73 5.93
N SER A 50 -15.22 -8.46 5.98
CA SER A 50 -14.81 -7.46 4.99
C SER A 50 -13.31 -7.18 5.03
N LEU A 51 -12.68 -7.19 6.22
CA LEU A 51 -11.23 -7.08 6.34
C LEU A 51 -10.53 -8.31 5.77
N GLN A 52 -11.09 -9.50 5.97
CA GLN A 52 -10.56 -10.73 5.37
C GLN A 52 -10.65 -10.67 3.83
N SER A 53 -11.79 -10.28 3.26
CA SER A 53 -11.93 -10.13 1.81
C SER A 53 -10.98 -9.08 1.24
N TYR A 54 -10.70 -8.00 1.99
CA TYR A 54 -9.66 -7.04 1.61
C TYR A 54 -8.27 -7.70 1.56
N ILE A 55 -7.92 -8.53 2.55
CA ILE A 55 -6.64 -9.26 2.58
C ILE A 55 -6.55 -10.25 1.41
N GLU A 56 -7.63 -10.97 1.08
CA GLU A 56 -7.69 -11.87 -0.08
C GLU A 56 -7.47 -11.12 -1.39
N GLY A 57 -8.12 -9.96 -1.56
CA GLY A 57 -7.90 -9.08 -2.72
C GLY A 57 -6.46 -8.58 -2.79
N TYR A 58 -5.90 -8.18 -1.65
CA TYR A 58 -4.54 -7.67 -1.56
C TYR A 58 -3.49 -8.74 -1.92
N LEU A 59 -3.67 -9.98 -1.46
CA LEU A 59 -2.74 -11.09 -1.72
C LEU A 59 -3.20 -11.98 -2.88
N SER A 60 -3.75 -11.36 -3.92
CA SER A 60 -4.20 -12.05 -5.14
C SER A 60 -3.16 -11.99 -6.26
N ALA A 61 -3.21 -12.97 -7.17
CA ALA A 61 -2.43 -12.93 -8.42
C ALA A 61 -2.74 -11.67 -9.24
N SER A 62 -4.02 -11.24 -9.27
CA SER A 62 -4.42 -10.00 -9.96
C SER A 62 -3.67 -8.79 -9.42
N HIS A 63 -3.55 -8.64 -8.10
CA HIS A 63 -2.81 -7.53 -7.51
C HIS A 63 -1.30 -7.69 -7.69
N ARG A 64 -0.76 -8.92 -7.62
CA ARG A 64 0.65 -9.19 -7.90
C ARG A 64 1.04 -8.71 -9.30
N ASP A 65 0.22 -9.06 -10.29
CA ASP A 65 0.51 -8.89 -11.72
C ASP A 65 0.24 -7.45 -12.21
N GLN A 66 -0.69 -6.71 -11.56
CA GLN A 66 -0.99 -5.30 -11.86
C GLN A 66 -0.23 -4.35 -10.91
N ARG A 67 1.00 -3.97 -11.29
CA ARG A 67 1.85 -3.10 -10.47
C ARG A 67 1.36 -1.65 -10.48
N GLU A 68 0.79 -1.23 -11.60
CA GLU A 68 0.34 0.13 -11.90
C GLU A 68 -1.01 0.50 -11.27
N ASN A 69 -1.84 -0.49 -10.94
CA ASN A 69 -3.18 -0.31 -10.36
C ASN A 69 -3.29 -0.81 -8.91
N GLY A 70 -2.15 -1.11 -8.28
CA GLY A 70 -2.07 -1.72 -6.96
C GLY A 70 -1.62 -0.78 -5.84
N CYS A 71 -1.37 -1.35 -4.66
CA CYS A 71 -0.84 -0.65 -3.50
C CYS A 71 0.55 -0.04 -3.80
N PRO A 72 0.71 1.31 -3.79
CA PRO A 72 2.02 1.96 -3.94
C PRO A 72 3.05 1.46 -2.92
N SER A 73 2.64 1.11 -1.70
CA SER A 73 3.55 0.56 -0.69
C SER A 73 4.19 -0.76 -1.16
N ALA A 74 3.44 -1.64 -1.84
CA ALA A 74 4.00 -2.89 -2.36
C ALA A 74 4.80 -2.71 -3.66
N ALA A 75 4.63 -1.59 -4.37
CA ALA A 75 5.33 -1.32 -5.62
C ALA A 75 6.60 -0.49 -5.44
N LEU A 76 6.62 0.44 -4.49
CA LEU A 76 7.61 1.54 -4.44
C LEU A 76 8.34 1.68 -3.09
N LEU A 77 8.17 0.76 -2.12
CA LEU A 77 8.75 0.94 -0.78
C LEU A 77 10.26 1.16 -0.78
N SER A 78 10.98 0.48 -1.68
CA SER A 78 12.44 0.57 -1.76
C SER A 78 12.89 1.92 -2.35
N GLU A 79 12.11 2.48 -3.25
CA GLU A 79 12.30 3.79 -3.87
C GLU A 79 11.95 4.89 -2.87
N ILE A 80 10.84 4.75 -2.15
CA ILE A 80 10.40 5.66 -1.10
C ILE A 80 11.46 5.76 0.00
N SER A 81 12.05 4.64 0.45
CA SER A 81 13.08 4.68 1.49
C SER A 81 14.37 5.41 1.09
N ARG A 82 14.63 5.53 -0.22
CA ARG A 82 15.77 6.27 -0.79
C ARG A 82 15.38 7.67 -1.31
N SER A 83 14.11 8.05 -1.18
CA SER A 83 13.58 9.32 -1.66
C SER A 83 13.88 10.49 -0.72
N THR A 84 13.50 11.70 -1.13
CA THR A 84 13.70 12.90 -0.32
C THR A 84 12.77 12.95 0.90
N PRO A 85 13.10 13.77 1.93
CA PRO A 85 12.30 13.85 3.15
C PRO A 85 10.82 14.17 2.92
N ILE A 86 10.49 15.00 1.92
CA ILE A 86 9.09 15.33 1.60
C ILE A 86 8.29 14.11 1.13
N VAL A 87 8.89 13.24 0.34
CA VAL A 87 8.25 12.00 -0.14
C VAL A 87 8.12 10.99 1.01
N GLN A 88 9.16 10.85 1.84
CA GLN A 88 9.11 9.98 3.02
C GLN A 88 8.06 10.44 4.03
N GLN A 89 7.90 11.74 4.23
CA GLN A 89 6.88 12.28 5.13
C GLN A 89 5.47 12.00 4.60
N SER A 90 5.22 12.24 3.30
CA SER A 90 3.93 11.90 2.66
C SER A 90 3.58 10.43 2.83
N PHE A 91 4.56 9.52 2.64
CA PHE A 91 4.35 8.10 2.91
C PHE A 91 4.02 7.81 4.37
N THR A 92 4.77 8.42 5.30
CA THR A 92 4.60 8.25 6.74
C THR A 92 3.19 8.61 7.20
N ASP A 93 2.67 9.74 6.73
CA ASP A 93 1.34 10.21 7.09
C ASP A 93 0.26 9.23 6.58
N GLY A 94 0.38 8.79 5.32
CA GLY A 94 -0.58 7.86 4.72
C GLY A 94 -0.54 6.48 5.37
N ILE A 95 0.64 5.89 5.60
CA ILE A 95 0.73 4.56 6.23
C ILE A 95 0.27 4.60 7.70
N ALA A 96 0.53 5.69 8.42
CA ALA A 96 0.03 5.87 9.78
C ALA A 96 -1.50 5.92 9.83
N ALA A 97 -2.14 6.59 8.87
CA ALA A 97 -3.60 6.63 8.77
C ALA A 97 -4.19 5.24 8.44
N MET A 98 -3.56 4.49 7.53
CA MET A 98 -3.96 3.11 7.23
C MET A 98 -3.85 2.19 8.45
N ILE A 99 -2.73 2.28 9.19
CA ILE A 99 -2.54 1.50 10.44
C ILE A 99 -3.66 1.81 11.44
N THR A 100 -4.04 3.08 11.59
CA THR A 100 -5.11 3.48 12.50
C THR A 100 -6.46 2.87 12.10
N ILE A 101 -6.81 2.92 10.81
CA ILE A 101 -8.05 2.31 10.33
C ILE A 101 -8.01 0.79 10.50
N VAL A 102 -6.93 0.11 10.11
CA VAL A 102 -6.80 -1.34 10.27
C VAL A 102 -6.91 -1.73 11.75
N ALA A 103 -6.26 -1.00 12.66
CA ALA A 103 -6.36 -1.25 14.10
C ALA A 103 -7.80 -1.13 14.62
N SER A 104 -8.60 -0.18 14.12
CA SER A 104 -10.01 -0.07 14.50
C SER A 104 -10.87 -1.24 14.02
N ARG A 105 -10.41 -2.01 13.02
CA ARG A 105 -11.12 -3.16 12.44
C ARG A 105 -10.73 -4.51 13.03
N THR A 106 -9.75 -4.55 13.95
CA THR A 106 -9.36 -5.82 14.59
C THR A 106 -10.30 -6.22 15.72
N HIS A 107 -11.18 -5.32 16.19
CA HIS A 107 -12.04 -5.54 17.36
C HIS A 107 -11.29 -5.94 18.65
N ILE A 108 -10.02 -5.50 18.77
CA ILE A 108 -9.19 -5.71 19.96
C ILE A 108 -9.36 -4.50 20.89
N ASP A 109 -9.81 -4.72 22.12
CA ASP A 109 -10.07 -3.64 23.09
C ASP A 109 -8.79 -2.89 23.51
N ASP A 110 -7.67 -3.60 23.63
CA ASP A 110 -6.37 -2.97 23.92
C ASP A 110 -5.83 -2.26 22.68
N THR A 111 -5.93 -0.93 22.69
CA THR A 111 -5.41 -0.05 21.63
C THR A 111 -3.95 -0.31 21.25
N ALA A 112 -3.07 -0.68 22.19
CA ALA A 112 -1.67 -0.94 21.90
C ALA A 112 -1.49 -2.29 21.19
N ALA A 113 -2.24 -3.31 21.62
CA ALA A 113 -2.30 -4.61 20.95
C ALA A 113 -2.91 -4.49 19.54
N ALA A 114 -4.04 -3.79 19.39
CA ALA A 114 -4.69 -3.54 18.10
C ALA A 114 -3.74 -2.85 17.11
N ARG A 115 -3.01 -1.82 17.56
CA ARG A 115 -1.99 -1.14 16.76
C ARG A 115 -0.86 -2.09 16.36
N THR A 116 -0.39 -2.93 17.26
CA THR A 116 0.68 -3.91 16.99
C THR A 116 0.23 -4.91 15.93
N ILE A 117 -0.98 -5.45 16.04
CA ILE A 117 -1.57 -6.34 15.03
C ILE A 117 -1.71 -5.62 13.68
N ALA A 118 -2.20 -4.39 13.65
CA ALA A 118 -2.32 -3.62 12.42
C ALA A 118 -0.98 -3.37 11.71
N ILE A 119 0.07 -3.03 12.47
CA ILE A 119 1.43 -2.88 11.93
C ILE A 119 1.94 -4.21 11.37
N GLY A 120 1.76 -5.30 12.12
CA GLY A 120 2.17 -6.64 11.71
C GLY A 120 1.45 -7.09 10.44
N LEU A 121 0.14 -6.88 10.37
CA LEU A 121 -0.68 -7.20 9.21
C LEU A 121 -0.22 -6.40 7.98
N MET A 122 -0.12 -5.08 8.08
CA MET A 122 0.34 -4.24 6.96
C MET A 122 1.73 -4.63 6.48
N SER A 123 2.66 -4.91 7.40
CA SER A 123 4.01 -5.35 7.06
C SER A 123 4.01 -6.70 6.35
N SER A 124 3.18 -7.65 6.82
CA SER A 124 3.02 -8.96 6.20
C SER A 124 2.44 -8.84 4.80
N LEU A 125 1.35 -8.08 4.62
CA LEU A 125 0.70 -7.90 3.32
C LEU A 125 1.67 -7.32 2.29
N ILE A 126 2.31 -6.20 2.63
CA ILE A 126 3.26 -5.50 1.75
C ILE A 126 4.45 -6.42 1.40
N GLY A 127 5.06 -7.03 2.42
CA GLY A 127 6.24 -7.87 2.25
C GLY A 127 5.95 -9.14 1.45
N THR A 128 4.83 -9.82 1.71
CA THR A 128 4.40 -10.99 0.93
C THR A 128 4.24 -10.63 -0.54
N LEU A 129 3.54 -9.53 -0.83
CA LEU A 129 3.29 -9.14 -2.22
C LEU A 129 4.60 -8.77 -2.93
N GLN A 130 5.50 -8.05 -2.27
CA GLN A 130 6.83 -7.74 -2.80
C GLN A 130 7.65 -9.00 -3.08
N LEU A 131 7.68 -9.95 -2.14
CA LEU A 131 8.42 -11.20 -2.29
C LEU A 131 7.86 -12.05 -3.44
N SER A 132 6.53 -12.14 -3.55
CA SER A 132 5.87 -12.87 -4.64
C SER A 132 6.20 -12.31 -6.03
N ARG A 133 6.45 -10.98 -6.13
CA ARG A 133 6.84 -10.29 -7.36
C ARG A 133 8.34 -10.44 -7.69
N ALA A 134 9.16 -10.77 -6.71
CA ALA A 134 10.62 -10.83 -6.85
C ALA A 134 11.11 -12.20 -7.36
N VAL A 135 10.34 -13.25 -7.12
CA VAL A 135 10.68 -14.61 -7.57
C VAL A 135 10.32 -14.83 -9.04
N SER A 136 11.13 -15.62 -9.75
CA SER A 136 10.89 -15.96 -11.17
C SER A 136 10.04 -17.20 -11.38
N ASP A 137 9.94 -18.08 -10.37
CA ASP A 137 9.12 -19.29 -10.43
C ASP A 137 7.65 -18.95 -10.09
N PRO A 138 6.71 -19.13 -11.04
CA PRO A 138 5.28 -18.88 -10.80
C PRO A 138 4.67 -19.76 -9.70
N THR A 139 5.17 -20.98 -9.51
CA THR A 139 4.69 -21.91 -8.47
C THR A 139 5.04 -21.37 -7.10
N LEU A 140 6.32 -21.03 -6.89
CA LEU A 140 6.80 -20.39 -5.67
C LEU A 140 6.09 -19.04 -5.42
N SER A 141 5.88 -18.24 -6.46
CA SER A 141 5.16 -16.96 -6.36
C SER A 141 3.74 -17.14 -5.79
N ASN A 142 3.00 -18.13 -6.28
CA ASN A 142 1.66 -18.44 -5.79
C ASN A 142 1.69 -19.03 -4.37
N GLU A 143 2.69 -19.85 -4.05
CA GLU A 143 2.89 -20.39 -2.70
C GLU A 143 3.12 -19.28 -1.68
N ILE A 144 3.95 -18.28 -2.02
CA ILE A 144 4.19 -17.10 -1.17
C ILE A 144 2.89 -16.36 -0.88
N LEU A 145 2.05 -16.10 -1.89
CA LEU A 145 0.76 -15.42 -1.70
C LEU A 145 -0.16 -16.22 -0.76
N ALA A 146 -0.28 -17.53 -0.96
CA ALA A 146 -1.10 -18.41 -0.12
C ALA A 146 -0.59 -18.48 1.33
N ALA A 147 0.73 -18.60 1.52
CA ALA A 147 1.35 -18.62 2.84
C ALA A 147 1.19 -17.28 3.58
N GLY A 148 1.32 -16.16 2.86
CA GLY A 148 1.09 -14.83 3.41
C GLY A 148 -0.36 -14.59 3.81
N PHE A 149 -1.32 -15.05 3.00
CA PHE A 149 -2.75 -14.99 3.34
C PHE A 149 -3.05 -15.74 4.64
N THR A 150 -2.57 -16.98 4.73
CA THR A 150 -2.74 -17.80 5.93
C THR A 150 -2.10 -17.14 7.16
N THR A 151 -0.93 -16.53 7.00
CA THR A 151 -0.22 -15.84 8.10
C THR A 151 -0.95 -14.57 8.54
N ALA A 152 -1.45 -13.78 7.58
CA ALA A 152 -2.23 -12.59 7.85
C ALA A 152 -3.52 -12.91 8.63
N PHE A 153 -4.20 -14.00 8.29
CA PHE A 153 -5.39 -14.44 9.01
C PHE A 153 -5.10 -14.81 10.47
N ARG A 154 -4.01 -15.55 10.73
CA ARG A 154 -3.60 -15.89 12.10
C ARG A 154 -3.26 -14.68 12.98
N LEU A 155 -2.91 -13.53 12.39
CA LEU A 155 -2.70 -12.29 13.14
C LEU A 155 -4.02 -11.70 13.65
N LEU A 156 -5.15 -11.99 12.99
CA LEU A 156 -6.48 -11.50 13.35
C LEU A 156 -7.24 -12.42 14.30
N GLU A 157 -6.85 -13.69 14.42
CA GLU A 157 -7.49 -14.69 15.30
C GLU A 157 -7.08 -14.57 16.79
N LYS A 158 -6.32 -13.55 17.18
CA LYS A 158 -5.82 -13.34 18.56
C LYS A 158 -6.52 -12.18 19.26
#